data_AF-A0A536D4I2-F1
#
_entry.id   AF-A0A536D4I2-F1
#
_cell.length_a   1.000
_cell.length_b   1.000
_cell.length_c   1.000
_cell.angle_alpha   90.00
_cell.angle_beta   90.00
_cell.angle_gamma   90.00
#
_symmetry.space_group_name_H-M   'P 1'
#
loop_
_entity.id
_entity.type
_entity.pdbx_description
1 polymer ?
#
loop_
_entity_poly.entity_id
_entity_poly.type
_entity_poly.pdbx_seq_one_letter_code
_entity_poly.pdbx_strand_id
1 'polypeptide(L)'
;MSIQAAFSLATHNPVAVLRTVGDAPDVLDRRTELLAVAATDLEHYLDRAPQVPGAPRVAYFSAEFAIAECLPIYSGGLGVLAGDHLKAASDLGVPAIGVGLLYRYGYFRQSIDRSSQHLR
;
A
#
# COMPACT_ATOMS: atom_id res chain seq x y z
N MET A 1 -2.28 -23.33 5.96
CA MET A 1 -2.92 -22.00 6.02
C MET A 1 -2.96 -21.42 4.61
N SER A 2 -4.09 -20.88 4.12
CA SER A 2 -4.14 -20.32 2.77
C SER A 2 -3.43 -18.96 2.70
N ILE A 3 -2.90 -18.58 1.53
CA ILE A 3 -2.29 -17.24 1.32
C ILE A 3 -3.26 -16.12 1.68
N GLN A 4 -4.55 -16.29 1.40
CA GLN A 4 -5.57 -15.29 1.71
C GLN A 4 -5.77 -15.10 3.22
N ALA A 5 -5.71 -16.20 4.00
CA ALA A 5 -5.73 -16.13 5.45
C ALA A 5 -4.46 -15.46 5.99
N ALA A 6 -3.29 -15.78 5.42
CA ALA A 6 -2.02 -15.13 5.77
C ALA A 6 -2.06 -13.61 5.49
N PHE A 7 -2.63 -13.20 4.36
CA PHE A 7 -2.74 -11.80 3.94
C PHE A 7 -3.65 -10.99 4.85
N SER A 8 -4.80 -11.54 5.23
CA SER A 8 -5.69 -10.89 6.20
C SER A 8 -5.02 -10.76 7.59
N LEU A 9 -4.38 -11.83 8.07
CA LEU A 9 -3.65 -11.81 9.36
C LEU A 9 -2.49 -10.82 9.38
N ALA A 10 -1.85 -10.60 8.22
CA ALA A 10 -0.75 -9.65 8.08
C ALA A 10 -1.21 -8.20 7.88
N THR A 11 -2.50 -7.87 8.08
CA THR A 11 -3.07 -6.55 7.76
C THR A 11 -2.79 -6.15 6.31
N HIS A 12 -2.97 -7.10 5.39
CA HIS A 12 -2.70 -6.91 3.96
C HIS A 12 -1.27 -6.47 3.64
N ASN A 13 -0.29 -6.84 4.48
CA ASN A 13 1.14 -6.59 4.23
C ASN A 13 1.73 -7.69 3.30
N PRO A 14 1.98 -7.39 2.01
CA PRO A 14 2.48 -8.39 1.07
C PRO A 14 3.89 -8.87 1.41
N VAL A 15 4.73 -8.02 2.01
CA VAL A 15 6.10 -8.39 2.41
C VAL A 15 6.07 -9.40 3.55
N ALA A 16 5.19 -9.18 4.53
CA ALA A 16 5.01 -10.14 5.62
C ALA A 16 4.49 -11.49 5.10
N VAL A 17 3.53 -11.48 4.16
CA VAL A 17 3.07 -12.71 3.51
C VAL A 17 4.19 -13.41 2.75
N LEU A 18 4.94 -12.69 1.90
CA LEU A 18 6.04 -13.28 1.15
C LEU A 18 7.11 -13.87 2.06
N ARG A 19 7.43 -13.22 3.17
CA ARG A 19 8.34 -13.77 4.19
C ARG A 19 7.82 -15.06 4.81
N THR A 20 6.51 -15.16 5.06
CA THR A 20 5.92 -16.40 5.61
C THR A 20 5.82 -17.54 4.59
N VAL A 21 5.71 -17.21 3.29
CA VAL A 21 5.59 -18.19 2.20
C VAL A 21 6.96 -18.61 1.65
N GLY A 22 8.02 -17.81 1.87
CA GLY A 22 9.39 -18.16 1.50
C GLY A 22 9.89 -19.47 2.14
N ASP A 23 9.29 -19.89 3.25
CA ASP A 23 9.57 -21.17 3.93
C ASP A 23 8.80 -22.36 3.33
N ALA A 24 7.96 -22.14 2.30
CA ALA A 24 7.15 -23.13 1.59
C ALA A 24 7.30 -22.96 0.05
N PRO A 25 8.45 -23.34 -0.53
CA PRO A 25 8.82 -23.05 -1.93
C PRO A 25 7.86 -23.64 -2.96
N ASP A 26 7.22 -24.76 -2.64
CA ASP A 26 6.19 -25.43 -3.42
C ASP A 26 4.93 -24.57 -3.67
N VAL A 27 4.68 -23.57 -2.82
CA VAL A 27 3.61 -22.59 -3.00
C VAL A 27 3.99 -21.54 -4.06
N LEU A 28 5.27 -21.17 -4.13
CA LEU A 28 5.78 -20.22 -5.11
C LEU A 28 5.86 -20.87 -6.49
N ASP A 29 6.30 -22.13 -6.57
CA ASP A 29 6.41 -22.88 -7.83
C ASP A 29 5.08 -22.93 -8.60
N ARG A 30 3.97 -23.10 -7.88
CA ARG A 30 2.61 -23.13 -8.48
C ARG A 30 2.15 -21.77 -9.01
N ARG A 31 2.86 -20.68 -8.71
CA ARG A 31 2.49 -19.30 -9.03
C ARG A 31 3.58 -18.53 -9.77
N THR A 32 4.69 -19.17 -10.12
CA THR A 32 5.83 -18.54 -10.80
C THR A 32 5.40 -17.79 -12.07
N GLU A 33 4.55 -18.38 -12.89
CA GLU A 33 4.03 -17.72 -14.11
C GLU A 33 3.24 -16.46 -13.79
N LEU A 34 2.33 -16.51 -12.81
CA LEU A 34 1.54 -15.35 -12.38
C LEU A 34 2.43 -14.25 -11.79
N LEU A 35 3.45 -14.61 -11.01
CA LEU A 35 4.41 -13.66 -10.45
C LEU A 35 5.25 -12.99 -11.54
N ALA A 36 5.66 -13.75 -12.56
CA ALA A 36 6.40 -13.21 -13.70
C ALA A 36 5.56 -12.22 -14.53
N VAL A 37 4.28 -12.53 -14.77
CA VAL A 37 3.34 -11.60 -15.43
C VAL A 37 3.17 -10.34 -14.60
N ALA A 38 2.90 -10.46 -13.30
CA ALA A 38 2.72 -9.30 -12.41
C ALA A 38 3.99 -8.43 -12.32
N ALA A 39 5.18 -9.05 -12.33
CA ALA A 39 6.45 -8.32 -12.35
C ALA A 39 6.61 -7.53 -13.67
N THR A 40 6.28 -8.15 -14.80
CA THR A 40 6.32 -7.50 -16.12
C THR A 40 5.33 -6.33 -16.20
N ASP A 41 4.10 -6.51 -15.70
CA ASP A 41 3.09 -5.45 -15.65
C ASP A 41 3.54 -4.28 -14.77
N LEU A 42 4.22 -4.57 -13.66
CA LEU A 42 4.78 -3.55 -12.78
C LEU A 42 5.90 -2.76 -13.46
N GLU A 43 6.84 -3.44 -14.13
CA GLU A 43 7.92 -2.79 -14.89
C GLU A 43 7.33 -1.86 -15.96
N HIS A 44 6.37 -2.35 -16.74
CA HIS A 44 5.68 -1.54 -17.75
C HIS A 44 5.01 -0.31 -17.14
N TYR A 45 4.36 -0.47 -15.98
CA TYR A 45 3.72 0.62 -15.28
C TYR A 45 4.72 1.68 -14.78
N LEU A 46 5.87 1.25 -14.25
CA LEU A 46 6.91 2.14 -13.71
C LEU A 46 7.65 2.91 -14.81
N ASP A 47 7.83 2.32 -15.99
CA ASP A 47 8.50 2.95 -17.13
C ASP A 47 7.58 3.86 -17.95
N ARG A 48 6.29 3.92 -17.64
CA ARG A 48 5.35 4.73 -18.42
C ARG A 48 5.66 6.23 -18.28
N ALA A 49 5.73 6.92 -19.42
CA ALA A 49 5.83 8.37 -19.45
C ALA A 49 4.54 9.04 -18.92
N PRO A 50 4.58 10.31 -18.46
CA PRO A 50 3.38 11.05 -18.10
C PRO A 50 2.33 11.02 -19.22
N GLN A 51 1.08 10.72 -18.87
CA GLN A 51 -0.02 10.57 -19.83
C GLN A 51 -0.77 11.89 -20.08
N VAL A 52 -0.33 12.97 -19.42
CA VAL A 52 -0.89 14.32 -19.58
C VAL A 52 0.18 15.22 -20.21
N PRO A 53 0.18 15.40 -21.55
CA PRO A 53 1.16 16.22 -22.24
C PRO A 53 1.18 17.66 -21.72
N GLY A 54 2.36 18.20 -21.46
CA GLY A 54 2.54 19.57 -20.98
C GLY A 54 2.14 19.81 -19.53
N ALA A 55 1.71 18.79 -18.78
CA ALA A 55 1.44 18.93 -17.36
C ALA A 55 2.72 19.28 -16.58
N PRO A 56 2.67 20.25 -15.65
CA PRO A 56 3.80 20.55 -14.78
C PRO A 56 4.02 19.39 -13.81
N ARG A 57 5.28 19.20 -13.38
CA ARG A 57 5.59 18.27 -12.28
C ARG A 57 5.08 18.86 -10.97
N VAL A 58 4.30 18.08 -10.22
CA VAL A 58 3.66 18.52 -8.98
C VAL A 58 4.28 17.81 -7.77
N ALA A 59 4.68 18.59 -6.77
CA ALA A 59 5.00 18.06 -5.44
C ALA A 59 3.77 18.26 -4.54
N TYR A 60 3.14 17.16 -4.12
CA TYR A 60 1.96 17.19 -3.26
C TYR A 60 2.36 16.92 -1.82
N PHE A 61 2.34 17.98 -1.00
CA PHE A 61 2.65 17.89 0.42
C PHE A 61 1.40 17.56 1.25
N SER A 62 1.50 16.54 2.08
CA SER A 62 0.49 16.23 3.11
C SER A 62 1.19 15.71 4.35
N ALA A 63 0.59 15.95 5.52
CA ALA A 63 1.05 15.33 6.76
C ALA A 63 0.84 13.80 6.72
N GLU A 64 -0.20 13.34 6.03
CA GLU A 64 -0.66 11.95 6.02
C GLU A 64 -1.00 11.46 4.61
N PHE A 65 -0.82 10.17 4.37
CA PHE A 65 -1.28 9.48 3.16
C PHE A 65 -1.74 8.06 3.46
N ALA A 66 -3.00 7.74 3.19
CA ALA A 66 -3.51 6.37 3.26
C ALA A 66 -3.19 5.62 1.95
N ILE A 67 -1.96 5.12 1.83
CA ILE A 67 -1.51 4.39 0.63
C ILE A 67 -1.80 2.90 0.72
N ALA A 68 -1.56 2.33 1.90
CA ALA A 68 -1.79 0.92 2.18
C ALA A 68 -2.19 0.75 3.65
N GLU A 69 -3.10 -0.16 3.93
CA GLU A 69 -3.59 -0.43 5.30
C GLU A 69 -2.47 -0.88 6.24
N CYS A 70 -1.46 -1.58 5.71
CA CYS A 70 -0.31 -2.01 6.48
C CYS A 70 0.66 -0.88 6.86
N LEU A 71 0.47 0.33 6.33
CA LEU A 71 1.33 1.48 6.56
C LEU A 71 0.61 2.50 7.46
N PRO A 72 0.90 2.54 8.77
CA PRO A 72 0.16 3.35 9.73
C PRO A 72 0.61 4.82 9.71
N ILE A 73 0.60 5.47 8.55
CA ILE A 73 1.03 6.87 8.36
C ILE A 73 -0.15 7.84 8.16
N TYR A 74 -1.34 7.44 8.58
CA TYR A 74 -2.55 8.24 8.51
C TYR A 74 -3.47 7.94 9.70
N SER A 75 -4.30 8.91 10.08
CA SER A 75 -5.19 8.85 11.25
C SER A 75 -6.66 9.03 10.91
N GLY A 76 -6.97 9.58 9.73
CA GLY A 76 -8.35 9.87 9.35
C GLY A 76 -8.52 10.37 7.91
N GLY A 77 -9.57 11.17 7.70
CA GLY A 77 -10.04 11.55 6.37
C GLY A 77 -9.04 12.36 5.53
N LEU A 78 -8.12 13.10 6.16
CA LEU A 78 -7.05 13.81 5.45
C LEU A 78 -6.15 12.84 4.69
N GLY A 79 -5.63 11.81 5.38
CA GLY A 79 -4.76 10.81 4.76
C GLY A 79 -5.49 9.99 3.71
N VAL A 80 -6.76 9.65 3.95
CA VAL A 80 -7.62 8.95 2.96
C VAL A 80 -7.75 9.78 1.69
N LEU A 81 -8.16 11.04 1.80
CA LEU A 81 -8.30 11.93 0.65
C LEU A 81 -6.97 12.13 -0.09
N ALA A 82 -5.88 12.35 0.64
CA ALA A 82 -4.55 12.53 0.04
C ALA A 82 -4.07 11.25 -0.68
N GLY A 83 -4.37 10.08 -0.13
CA GLY A 83 -4.10 8.78 -0.74
C GLY A 83 -4.91 8.55 -2.02
N ASP A 84 -6.23 8.78 -1.96
CA ASP A 84 -7.14 8.66 -3.10
C ASP A 84 -6.75 9.63 -4.22
N HIS A 85 -6.34 10.84 -3.86
CA HIS A 85 -5.88 11.82 -4.84
C HIS A 85 -4.58 11.38 -5.52
N LEU A 86 -3.61 10.82 -4.78
CA LEU A 86 -2.41 10.24 -5.38
C LEU A 86 -2.72 9.03 -6.26
N LYS A 87 -3.67 8.18 -5.87
CA LYS A 87 -4.11 7.04 -6.69
C LYS A 87 -4.73 7.51 -8.00
N ALA A 88 -5.65 8.47 -7.94
CA ALA A 88 -6.28 9.05 -9.12
C ALA A 88 -5.26 9.75 -10.04
N ALA A 89 -4.34 10.52 -9.47
CA ALA A 89 -3.25 11.15 -10.21
C ALA A 89 -2.39 10.11 -10.94
N SER A 90 -2.09 8.99 -10.28
CA SER A 90 -1.34 7.88 -10.88
C SER A 90 -2.10 7.17 -11.99
N ASP A 91 -3.41 6.94 -11.82
CA ASP A 91 -4.26 6.31 -12.83
C ASP A 91 -4.32 7.17 -14.10
N LEU A 92 -4.45 8.49 -13.92
CA LEU A 92 -4.43 9.48 -15.00
C LEU A 92 -3.04 9.74 -15.58
N GLY A 93 -1.96 9.19 -15.00
CA GLY A 93 -0.59 9.42 -15.42
C GLY A 93 -0.15 10.88 -15.27
N VAL A 94 -0.67 11.59 -14.26
CA VAL A 94 -0.24 12.94 -13.88
C VAL A 94 1.15 12.86 -13.25
N PRO A 95 2.11 13.71 -13.65
CA PRO A 95 3.46 13.70 -13.09
C PRO A 95 3.49 14.33 -11.68
N ALA A 96 3.06 13.57 -10.67
CA ALA A 96 2.98 14.01 -9.28
C ALA A 96 3.84 13.15 -8.34
N ILE A 97 4.39 13.80 -7.30
CA ILE A 97 5.16 13.15 -6.23
C ILE A 97 4.52 13.53 -4.89
N GLY A 98 4.11 12.52 -4.11
CA GLY A 98 3.65 12.71 -2.74
C GLY A 98 4.83 12.91 -1.78
N VAL A 99 4.78 13.94 -0.95
CA VAL A 99 5.78 14.24 0.08
C VAL A 99 5.09 14.32 1.43
N GLY A 100 5.49 13.46 2.36
CA GLY A 100 4.91 13.38 3.70
C GLY A 100 5.88 12.85 4.74
N LEU A 101 5.34 12.52 5.91
CA LEU A 101 6.11 12.08 7.07
C LEU A 101 6.00 10.57 7.28
N LEU A 102 7.14 9.92 7.52
CA LEU A 102 7.17 8.52 7.95
C LEU A 102 7.12 8.46 9.49
N TYR A 103 5.91 8.39 10.04
CA TYR A 103 5.69 8.34 11.49
C TYR A 103 6.18 7.01 12.08
N ARG A 104 7.21 7.05 12.93
CA ARG A 104 7.79 5.86 13.59
C ARG A 104 6.77 5.09 14.44
N TYR A 105 5.87 5.80 15.12
CA TYR A 105 4.89 5.21 16.03
C TYR A 105 3.50 5.06 15.42
N GLY A 106 3.34 5.51 14.17
CA GLY A 106 2.08 5.51 13.44
C GLY A 106 0.88 6.07 14.20
N TYR A 107 -0.32 5.69 13.77
CA TYR A 107 -1.55 5.96 14.49
C TYR A 107 -1.96 4.78 15.38
N PHE A 108 -2.67 5.11 16.45
CA PHE A 108 -3.13 4.19 17.47
C PHE A 108 -4.02 3.06 16.91
N ARG A 109 -3.76 1.81 17.31
CA ARG A 109 -4.62 0.66 17.01
C ARG A 109 -5.62 0.47 18.14
N GLN A 110 -6.87 0.82 17.87
CA GLN A 110 -7.96 0.60 18.83
C GLN A 110 -8.35 -0.88 18.86
N SER A 111 -8.28 -1.49 20.04
CA SER A 111 -8.92 -2.78 20.33
C SER A 111 -10.11 -2.57 21.26
N ILE A 112 -11.26 -3.16 20.92
CA ILE A 112 -12.43 -3.19 21.79
C ILE A 112 -12.43 -4.52 22.55
N ASP A 113 -12.32 -4.45 23.89
CA ASP A 113 -12.52 -5.61 24.76
C ASP A 113 -14.02 -5.86 25.01
N ARG A 114 -14.40 -7.10 25.36
CA ARG A 114 -15.76 -7.51 25.74
C ARG A 114 -16.34 -6.73 26.92
N SER A 115 -15.50 -6.02 27.66
CA SER A 115 -15.88 -5.14 28.76
C SER A 115 -16.28 -3.71 28.32
N SER A 116 -16.32 -3.43 27.01
CA SER A 116 -16.59 -2.08 26.46
C SER A 116 -15.57 -1.02 26.91
N GLN A 117 -14.37 -1.43 27.31
CA GLN A 117 -13.29 -0.50 27.67
C GLN A 117 -12.34 -0.28 26.48
N HIS A 118 -12.03 0.99 26.21
CA HIS A 118 -10.98 1.39 25.29
C HIS A 118 -9.62 1.21 25.97
N LEU A 119 -8.82 0.25 25.52
CA LEU A 119 -7.43 0.09 25.95
C LEU A 119 -6.57 1.11 25.19
N ARG A 120 -6.02 2.12 25.88
CA ARG A 120 -5.13 3.16 25.33
C ARG A 120 -3.69 2.68 25.15
#